data_AF-A0A0F7SM87-F1
#
_entry.id   AF-A0A0F7SM87-F1
#
_cell.length_a   1.000
_cell.length_b   1.000
_cell.length_c   1.000
_cell.angle_alpha   90.00
_cell.angle_beta   90.00
_cell.angle_gamma   90.00
#
_symmetry.space_group_name_H-M   'P 1'
#
loop_
_entity.id
_entity.type
_entity.pdbx_description
1 polymer ?
#
loop_
_entity_poly.entity_id
_entity_poly.type
_entity_poly.pdbx_seq_one_letter_code
_entity_poly.pdbx_strand_id
1 'polypeptide(L)'
;MAPSASPDPSSLPVSGSSTPVNKHNLTPVEAQRLHLEKLLKDPSKEVHIPKPTKEKTLRAPREMMKNVQGSSAGAGSGEFHVYKQNRRREYERLKMMDEKSKKEAEQKEFEERQAAALAESEAKTSKNRLKRQKKKAARSNAGRAASADASGVANTGASDGGAEKKRKLGGGAAAVTFKRPGDASDDDEGSDVDRSKDGEEDIVVKVREEEVDVEREKGEEDKVVVKEVVFEQPTIVIHEDD
;
A
#
# COMPACT_ATOMS: atom_id res chain seq x y z
N MET A 1 3.00 58.81 -61.65
CA MET A 1 4.09 58.66 -60.66
C MET A 1 3.66 59.37 -59.40
N ALA A 2 3.40 58.65 -58.32
CA ALA A 2 3.06 59.21 -57.01
C ALA A 2 4.21 58.89 -56.04
N PRO A 3 4.69 59.82 -55.20
CA PRO A 3 5.80 59.57 -54.30
C PRO A 3 5.34 58.85 -53.02
N SER A 4 6.09 57.80 -52.64
CA SER A 4 5.91 57.02 -51.42
C SER A 4 6.33 57.82 -50.18
N ALA A 5 5.40 58.04 -49.23
CA ALA A 5 5.69 58.62 -47.93
C ALA A 5 6.26 57.55 -46.98
N SER A 6 7.47 57.76 -46.47
CA SER A 6 8.08 56.98 -45.40
C SER A 6 7.58 57.47 -44.03
N PRO A 7 7.24 56.60 -43.06
CA PRO A 7 6.84 57.03 -41.73
C PRO A 7 8.04 57.36 -40.83
N ASP A 8 7.93 58.44 -40.06
CA ASP A 8 8.90 58.95 -39.09
C ASP A 8 9.20 57.96 -37.93
N PRO A 9 10.46 57.84 -37.46
CA PRO A 9 10.86 56.87 -36.44
C PRO A 9 10.71 57.37 -34.97
N SER A 10 9.75 58.24 -34.65
CA SER A 10 9.67 58.89 -33.32
C SER A 10 8.38 58.65 -32.52
N SER A 11 7.77 57.47 -32.64
CA SER A 11 6.72 57.03 -31.70
C SER A 11 7.12 55.74 -30.98
N LEU A 12 7.90 55.88 -29.90
CA LEU A 12 8.08 54.79 -28.94
C LEU A 12 6.77 54.62 -28.13
N PRO A 13 6.14 53.44 -28.13
CA PRO A 13 5.03 53.19 -27.21
C PRO A 13 5.57 53.08 -25.78
N VAL A 14 5.07 53.91 -24.87
CA VAL A 14 5.14 53.71 -23.42
C VAL A 14 4.41 52.40 -23.10
N SER A 15 5.16 51.30 -23.16
CA SER A 15 4.69 49.96 -22.86
C SER A 15 4.94 49.66 -21.39
N GLY A 16 3.83 49.66 -20.63
CA GLY A 16 3.62 48.77 -19.50
C GLY A 16 4.53 48.97 -18.29
N SER A 17 3.97 49.56 -17.23
CA SER A 17 4.49 49.50 -15.87
C SER A 17 4.75 48.05 -15.45
N SER A 18 5.97 47.56 -15.63
CA SER A 18 6.41 46.33 -14.97
C SER A 18 6.55 46.64 -13.48
N THR A 19 5.48 46.44 -12.72
CA THR A 19 5.54 46.46 -11.26
C THR A 19 6.69 45.55 -10.82
N PRO A 20 7.60 46.00 -9.94
CA PRO A 20 8.73 45.19 -9.53
C PRO A 20 8.17 43.92 -8.88
N VAL A 21 8.45 42.78 -9.50
CA VAL A 21 8.03 41.48 -9.01
C VAL A 21 8.77 41.28 -7.69
N ASN A 22 8.08 41.52 -6.57
CA ASN A 22 8.62 41.21 -5.25
C ASN A 22 8.86 39.71 -5.21
N LYS A 23 10.12 39.32 -5.38
CA LYS A 23 10.65 37.96 -5.28
C LYS A 23 10.64 37.53 -3.81
N HIS A 24 9.48 37.50 -3.19
CA HIS A 24 9.30 36.81 -1.92
C HIS A 24 9.15 35.32 -2.22
N ASN A 25 9.66 34.48 -1.32
CA ASN A 25 9.39 33.05 -1.39
C ASN A 25 7.89 32.87 -1.16
N LEU A 26 7.17 32.40 -2.17
CA LEU A 26 5.72 32.22 -2.08
C LEU A 26 5.40 31.27 -0.94
N THR A 27 4.42 31.66 -0.14
CA THR A 27 3.80 30.75 0.82
C THR A 27 3.15 29.58 0.08
N PRO A 28 2.98 28.41 0.71
CA PRO A 28 2.31 27.27 0.07
C PRO A 28 0.89 27.61 -0.41
N VAL A 29 0.19 28.49 0.33
CA VAL A 29 -1.15 28.95 -0.02
C VAL A 29 -1.12 29.86 -1.26
N GLU A 30 -0.17 30.78 -1.36
CA GLU A 30 0.00 31.63 -2.55
C GLU A 30 0.36 30.80 -3.77
N ALA A 31 1.23 29.80 -3.63
CA ALA A 31 1.56 28.89 -4.72
C ALA A 31 0.32 28.14 -5.22
N GLN A 32 -0.50 27.60 -4.31
CA GLN A 32 -1.77 26.96 -4.68
C GLN A 32 -2.72 27.95 -5.36
N ARG A 33 -2.84 29.18 -4.83
CA ARG A 33 -3.68 30.24 -5.41
C ARG A 33 -3.28 30.52 -6.85
N LEU A 34 -1.99 30.66 -7.15
CA LEU A 34 -1.51 30.88 -8.52
C LEU A 34 -1.81 29.70 -9.46
N HIS A 35 -1.72 28.46 -8.97
CA HIS A 35 -2.10 27.30 -9.77
C HIS A 35 -3.61 27.28 -10.05
N LEU A 36 -4.44 27.64 -9.06
CA LEU A 36 -5.89 27.74 -9.23
C LEU A 36 -6.28 28.87 -10.18
N GLU A 37 -5.70 30.07 -10.03
CA GLU A 37 -5.91 31.19 -10.96
C GLU A 37 -5.56 30.80 -12.40
N LYS A 38 -4.50 30.02 -12.60
CA LYS A 38 -4.11 29.50 -13.92
C LYS A 38 -5.08 28.47 -14.48
N LEU A 39 -5.59 27.57 -13.64
CA LEU A 39 -6.56 26.54 -14.05
C LEU A 39 -7.94 27.15 -14.35
N LEU A 40 -8.38 28.12 -13.55
CA LEU A 40 -9.68 28.78 -13.67
C LEU A 40 -9.74 29.83 -14.78
N LYS A 41 -8.60 30.24 -15.34
CA LYS A 41 -8.55 31.15 -16.49
C LYS A 41 -9.27 30.58 -17.72
N ASP A 42 -9.11 29.28 -17.97
CA ASP A 42 -9.70 28.57 -19.11
C ASP A 42 -10.40 27.28 -18.62
N PRO A 43 -11.62 27.38 -18.05
CA PRO A 43 -12.29 26.24 -17.41
C PRO A 43 -12.76 25.15 -18.39
N SER A 44 -12.79 25.43 -19.70
CA SER A 44 -13.12 24.46 -20.75
C SER A 44 -11.95 23.54 -21.12
N LYS A 45 -10.74 23.80 -20.63
CA LYS A 45 -9.57 23.00 -20.92
C LYS A 45 -9.49 21.81 -19.98
N GLU A 46 -9.46 20.60 -20.52
CA GLU A 46 -9.27 19.39 -19.72
C GLU A 46 -7.98 19.45 -18.90
N VAL A 47 -8.09 19.15 -17.61
CA VAL A 47 -6.95 19.13 -16.69
C VAL A 47 -6.18 17.83 -16.86
N HIS A 48 -4.90 17.92 -17.25
CA HIS A 48 -4.03 16.76 -17.35
C HIS A 48 -3.56 16.30 -15.96
N ILE A 49 -4.17 15.24 -15.45
CA ILE A 49 -3.67 14.53 -14.26
C ILE A 49 -2.60 13.53 -14.73
N PRO A 50 -1.34 13.64 -14.26
CA PRO A 50 -0.30 12.71 -14.66
C PRO A 50 -0.65 11.30 -14.19
N LYS A 51 -0.48 10.33 -15.10
CA LYS A 51 -0.60 8.90 -14.74
C LYS A 51 0.50 8.52 -13.75
N PRO A 52 0.28 7.52 -12.88
CA PRO A 52 1.31 7.05 -11.96
C PRO A 52 2.58 6.65 -12.72
N THR A 53 3.74 6.84 -12.09
CA THR A 53 5.04 6.49 -12.67
C THR A 53 5.07 5.00 -12.98
N LYS A 54 5.29 4.66 -14.25
CA LYS A 54 5.46 3.25 -14.65
C LYS A 54 6.78 2.71 -14.11
N GLU A 55 6.78 1.43 -13.73
CA GLU A 55 8.01 0.75 -13.37
C GLU A 55 8.98 0.73 -14.55
N LYS A 56 10.28 0.82 -14.25
CA LYS A 56 11.32 0.75 -15.27
C LYS A 56 11.28 -0.66 -15.88
N THR A 57 11.04 -0.75 -17.17
CA THR A 57 11.10 -2.03 -17.91
C THR A 57 12.15 -1.92 -18.99
N LEU A 58 12.85 -3.03 -19.22
CA LEU A 58 13.75 -3.12 -20.36
C LEU A 58 12.97 -3.53 -21.58
N ARG A 59 13.37 -3.00 -22.74
CA ARG A 59 12.82 -3.43 -24.01
C ARG A 59 13.13 -4.91 -24.21
N ALA A 60 12.11 -5.67 -24.61
CA ALA A 60 12.28 -7.07 -24.96
C ALA A 60 13.43 -7.26 -25.98
N PRO A 61 14.26 -8.31 -25.83
CA PRO A 61 15.24 -8.69 -26.84
C PRO A 61 14.58 -8.84 -28.21
N ARG A 62 15.32 -8.56 -29.28
CA ARG A 62 14.81 -8.79 -30.63
C ARG A 62 14.86 -10.28 -30.94
N GLU A 63 13.77 -10.84 -31.45
CA GLU A 63 13.65 -12.27 -31.77
C GLU A 63 14.64 -12.73 -32.85
N MET A 64 14.74 -11.96 -33.96
CA MET A 64 15.66 -12.26 -35.05
C MET A 64 16.62 -11.10 -35.28
N MET A 65 17.92 -11.40 -35.19
CA MET A 65 18.97 -10.49 -35.60
C MET A 65 19.20 -10.66 -37.10
N LYS A 66 18.99 -9.59 -37.88
CA LYS A 66 19.07 -9.63 -39.35
C LYS A 66 20.50 -9.68 -39.90
N ASN A 67 21.48 -9.28 -39.07
CA ASN A 67 22.87 -9.06 -39.49
C ASN A 67 23.84 -9.94 -38.69
N VAL A 68 23.56 -11.24 -38.57
CA VAL A 68 24.46 -12.17 -37.90
C VAL A 68 25.56 -12.57 -38.87
N GLN A 69 26.79 -12.14 -38.60
CA GLN A 69 27.98 -12.54 -39.35
C GLN A 69 28.31 -14.02 -39.04
N GLY A 70 28.86 -14.76 -40.01
CA GLY A 70 29.14 -16.18 -39.85
C GLY A 70 30.13 -16.48 -38.72
N SER A 71 30.02 -17.67 -38.11
CA SER A 71 30.74 -18.04 -36.88
C SER A 71 32.28 -18.06 -37.00
N SER A 72 32.81 -18.24 -38.22
CA SER A 72 34.24 -18.23 -38.50
C SER A 72 34.77 -16.88 -38.98
N ALA A 73 33.90 -15.90 -39.14
CA ALA A 73 34.28 -14.60 -39.66
C ALA A 73 34.95 -13.76 -38.54
N GLY A 74 36.00 -13.01 -38.89
CA GLY A 74 36.79 -12.23 -37.92
C GLY A 74 35.99 -11.10 -37.26
N ALA A 75 36.51 -10.60 -36.13
CA ALA A 75 35.90 -9.48 -35.41
C ALA A 75 35.89 -8.20 -36.27
N GLY A 76 34.70 -7.71 -36.60
CA GLY A 76 34.51 -6.44 -37.29
C GLY A 76 34.73 -5.24 -36.37
N SER A 77 34.95 -4.05 -36.94
CA SER A 77 35.15 -2.81 -36.19
C SER A 77 33.94 -2.38 -35.35
N GLY A 78 32.74 -2.83 -35.72
CA GLY A 78 31.49 -2.56 -34.99
C GLY A 78 31.20 -3.51 -33.82
N GLU A 79 31.91 -4.63 -33.72
CA GLU A 79 31.59 -5.69 -32.74
C GLU A 79 31.77 -5.24 -31.30
N PHE A 80 32.79 -4.40 -31.05
CA PHE A 80 33.01 -3.80 -29.73
C PHE A 80 31.79 -3.01 -29.24
N HIS A 81 31.15 -2.25 -30.11
CA HIS A 81 29.96 -1.49 -29.75
C HIS A 81 28.75 -2.39 -29.53
N VAL A 82 28.61 -3.47 -30.31
CA VAL A 82 27.56 -4.48 -30.09
C VAL A 82 27.69 -5.09 -28.70
N TYR A 83 28.89 -5.57 -28.33
CA TYR A 83 29.17 -6.10 -27.01
C TYR A 83 28.91 -5.07 -25.90
N LYS A 84 29.39 -3.84 -26.05
CA LYS A 84 29.18 -2.77 -25.05
C LYS A 84 27.69 -2.51 -24.79
N GLN A 85 26.87 -2.43 -25.83
CA GLN A 85 25.43 -2.20 -25.69
C GLN A 85 24.71 -3.43 -25.12
N ASN A 86 25.10 -4.64 -25.54
CA ASN A 86 24.54 -5.87 -25.01
C ASN A 86 24.84 -6.04 -23.52
N ARG A 87 26.11 -5.89 -23.13
CA ARG A 87 26.54 -5.96 -21.72
C ARG A 87 25.84 -4.93 -20.84
N ARG A 88 25.68 -3.69 -21.34
CA ARG A 88 24.94 -2.65 -20.60
C ARG A 88 23.49 -3.05 -20.38
N ARG A 89 22.80 -3.53 -21.41
CA ARG A 89 21.41 -4.02 -21.30
C ARG A 89 21.31 -5.20 -20.34
N GLU A 90 22.27 -6.12 -20.38
CA GLU A 90 22.27 -7.29 -19.50
C GLU A 90 22.48 -6.91 -18.03
N TYR A 91 23.39 -5.98 -17.74
CA TYR A 91 23.57 -5.47 -16.38
C TYR A 91 22.35 -4.70 -15.88
N GLU A 92 21.72 -3.90 -16.74
CA GLU A 92 20.43 -3.29 -16.40
C GLU A 92 19.37 -4.35 -16.12
N ARG A 93 19.36 -5.47 -16.87
CA ARG A 93 18.39 -6.57 -16.70
C ARG A 93 18.56 -7.29 -15.38
N LEU A 94 19.79 -7.70 -15.08
CA LEU A 94 20.14 -8.34 -13.81
C LEU A 94 19.83 -7.41 -12.63
N LYS A 95 20.24 -6.14 -12.72
CA LYS A 95 19.93 -5.14 -11.68
C LYS A 95 18.43 -4.97 -11.46
N MET A 96 17.64 -4.89 -12.53
CA MET A 96 16.17 -4.77 -12.41
C MET A 96 15.54 -6.03 -11.80
N MET A 97 16.06 -7.23 -12.11
CA MET A 97 15.60 -8.48 -11.52
C MET A 97 15.94 -8.54 -10.02
N ASP A 98 17.16 -8.17 -9.65
CA ASP A 98 17.62 -8.14 -8.26
C ASP A 98 16.88 -7.07 -7.43
N GLU A 99 16.59 -5.91 -8.00
CA GLU A 99 15.80 -4.87 -7.33
C GLU A 99 14.35 -5.30 -7.13
N LYS A 100 13.76 -6.05 -8.07
CA LYS A 100 12.41 -6.58 -7.93
C LYS A 100 12.33 -7.67 -6.87
N SER A 101 13.24 -8.64 -6.89
CA SER A 101 13.26 -9.72 -5.90
C SER A 101 13.45 -9.18 -4.47
N LYS A 102 14.32 -8.18 -4.28
CA LYS A 102 14.48 -7.49 -2.99
C LYS A 102 13.21 -6.78 -2.54
N LYS A 103 12.57 -6.01 -3.42
CA LYS A 103 11.31 -5.33 -3.10
C LYS A 103 10.19 -6.29 -2.77
N GLU A 104 10.06 -7.39 -3.51
CA GLU A 104 9.06 -8.43 -3.24
C GLU A 104 9.30 -9.11 -1.89
N ALA A 105 10.56 -9.40 -1.54
CA ALA A 105 10.89 -9.94 -0.22
C ALA A 105 10.54 -8.95 0.91
N GLU A 106 10.96 -7.70 0.78
CA GLU A 106 10.66 -6.63 1.75
C GLU A 106 9.15 -6.38 1.90
N GLN A 107 8.39 -6.44 0.79
CA GLN A 107 6.94 -6.30 0.81
C GLN A 107 6.26 -7.47 1.52
N LYS A 108 6.67 -8.71 1.24
CA LYS A 108 6.14 -9.90 1.93
C LYS A 108 6.39 -9.84 3.43
N GLU A 109 7.63 -9.53 3.84
CA GLU A 109 7.97 -9.36 5.26
C GLU A 109 7.14 -8.26 5.94
N PHE A 110 6.90 -7.16 5.23
CA PHE A 110 6.10 -6.05 5.74
C PHE A 110 4.61 -6.40 5.85
N GLU A 111 4.06 -7.11 4.87
CA GLU A 111 2.68 -7.60 4.88
C GLU A 111 2.45 -8.63 5.99
N GLU A 112 3.37 -9.57 6.16
CA GLU A 112 3.34 -10.55 7.26
C GLU A 112 3.41 -9.86 8.63
N ARG A 113 4.31 -8.89 8.80
CA ARG A 113 4.42 -8.12 10.04
C ARG A 113 3.16 -7.32 10.34
N GLN A 114 2.57 -6.68 9.34
CA GLN A 114 1.32 -5.96 9.50
C GLN A 114 0.16 -6.89 9.84
N ALA A 115 0.05 -8.03 9.15
CA ALA A 115 -0.99 -9.02 9.41
C ALA A 115 -0.89 -9.57 10.85
N ALA A 116 0.32 -9.88 11.33
CA ALA A 116 0.55 -10.31 12.70
C ALA A 116 0.14 -9.23 13.72
N ALA A 117 0.54 -7.97 13.51
CA ALA A 117 0.18 -6.86 14.39
C ALA A 117 -1.35 -6.62 14.43
N LEU A 118 -2.01 -6.70 13.27
CA LEU A 118 -3.47 -6.60 13.17
C LEU A 118 -4.15 -7.75 13.91
N ALA A 119 -3.72 -8.99 13.69
CA ALA A 119 -4.28 -10.17 14.35
C ALA A 119 -4.15 -10.11 15.88
N GLU A 120 -3.00 -9.65 16.40
CA GLU A 120 -2.82 -9.44 17.84
C GLU A 120 -3.76 -8.36 18.40
N SER A 121 -3.89 -7.24 17.68
CA SER A 121 -4.77 -6.15 18.08
C SER A 121 -6.24 -6.56 18.07
N GLU A 122 -6.64 -7.39 17.09
CA GLU A 122 -7.97 -7.92 16.95
C GLU A 122 -8.27 -8.97 18.01
N ALA A 123 -7.32 -9.88 18.32
CA ALA A 123 -7.45 -10.84 19.41
C ALA A 123 -7.64 -10.16 20.77
N LYS A 124 -6.87 -9.10 21.05
CA LYS A 124 -7.03 -8.28 22.26
C LYS A 124 -8.39 -7.58 22.27
N THR A 125 -8.80 -7.01 21.15
CA THR A 125 -10.07 -6.27 21.01
C THR A 125 -11.30 -7.18 21.10
N SER A 126 -11.27 -8.35 20.46
CA SER A 126 -12.35 -9.34 20.46
C SER A 126 -12.55 -9.93 21.85
N LYS A 127 -11.47 -10.31 22.55
CA LYS A 127 -11.53 -10.77 23.95
C LYS A 127 -12.17 -9.72 24.86
N ASN A 128 -11.79 -8.44 24.70
CA ASN A 128 -12.36 -7.34 25.47
C ASN A 128 -13.82 -7.05 25.10
N ARG A 129 -14.18 -7.16 23.81
CA ARG A 129 -15.54 -7.00 23.31
C ARG A 129 -16.46 -8.10 23.86
N LEU A 130 -16.02 -9.36 23.83
CA LEU A 130 -16.75 -10.50 24.40
C LEU A 130 -16.99 -10.32 25.90
N LYS A 131 -15.98 -9.87 26.66
CA LYS A 131 -16.14 -9.55 28.09
C LYS A 131 -17.21 -8.46 28.33
N ARG A 132 -17.23 -7.41 27.51
CA ARG A 132 -18.23 -6.32 27.61
C ARG A 132 -19.63 -6.79 27.22
N GLN A 133 -19.75 -7.61 26.17
CA GLN A 133 -21.03 -8.18 25.74
C GLN A 133 -21.63 -9.10 26.80
N LYS A 134 -20.82 -9.99 27.40
CA LYS A 134 -21.27 -10.83 28.53
C LYS A 134 -21.78 -9.99 29.70
N LYS A 135 -21.06 -8.92 30.08
CA LYS A 135 -21.49 -7.99 31.14
C LYS A 135 -22.77 -7.23 30.75
N LYS A 136 -22.92 -6.83 29.49
CA LYS A 136 -24.14 -6.17 28.98
C LYS A 136 -25.33 -7.12 29.04
N ALA A 137 -25.17 -8.37 28.59
CA ALA A 137 -26.20 -9.40 28.64
C ALA A 137 -26.61 -9.75 30.08
N ALA A 138 -25.66 -9.89 31.00
CA ALA A 138 -25.96 -10.11 32.41
C ALA A 138 -26.75 -8.94 33.03
N ARG A 139 -26.38 -7.69 32.71
CA ARG A 139 -27.11 -6.49 33.17
C ARG A 139 -28.49 -6.34 32.53
N SER A 140 -28.63 -6.65 31.24
CA SER A 140 -29.95 -6.62 30.60
C SER A 140 -30.87 -7.69 31.15
N ASN A 141 -30.36 -8.88 31.46
CA ASN A 141 -31.15 -9.96 32.06
C ASN A 141 -31.54 -9.63 33.51
N ALA A 142 -30.63 -9.06 34.31
CA ALA A 142 -30.95 -8.57 35.65
C ALA A 142 -31.95 -7.39 35.62
N GLY A 143 -31.80 -6.48 34.66
CA GLY A 143 -32.75 -5.39 34.43
C GLY A 143 -34.11 -5.89 33.94
N ARG A 144 -34.16 -6.96 33.14
CA ARG A 144 -35.41 -7.62 32.70
C ARG A 144 -36.10 -8.36 33.84
N ALA A 145 -35.35 -9.01 34.72
CA ALA A 145 -35.89 -9.64 35.92
C ALA A 145 -36.43 -8.59 36.91
N ALA A 146 -35.73 -7.46 37.07
CA ALA A 146 -36.19 -6.34 37.89
C ALA A 146 -37.38 -5.58 37.26
N SER A 147 -37.47 -5.51 35.92
CA SER A 147 -38.62 -4.90 35.23
C SER A 147 -39.81 -5.86 35.10
N ALA A 148 -39.60 -7.17 35.15
CA ALA A 148 -40.68 -8.16 35.20
C ALA A 148 -41.41 -8.14 36.55
N ASP A 149 -40.71 -7.76 37.63
CA ASP A 149 -41.32 -7.49 38.95
C ASP A 149 -42.04 -6.13 38.99
N ALA A 150 -41.70 -5.20 38.08
CA ALA A 150 -42.24 -3.83 38.04
C ALA A 150 -43.19 -3.53 36.87
N SER A 151 -43.57 -4.51 36.03
CA SER A 151 -44.47 -4.29 34.89
C SER A 151 -45.88 -4.82 35.15
N GLY A 152 -46.52 -4.15 36.11
CA GLY A 152 -47.95 -3.89 36.10
C GLY A 152 -48.25 -2.45 35.67
N VAL A 153 -47.66 -1.93 34.58
CA VAL A 153 -48.27 -0.85 33.77
C VAL A 153 -47.54 -0.71 32.42
N ALA A 154 -48.29 -0.74 31.33
CA ALA A 154 -47.79 -0.43 29.99
C ALA A 154 -47.71 1.09 29.80
N ASN A 155 -46.63 1.59 29.19
CA ASN A 155 -46.79 2.61 28.17
C ASN A 155 -45.62 2.61 27.18
N THR A 156 -45.98 2.64 25.91
CA THR A 156 -45.16 2.87 24.73
C THR A 156 -44.62 4.31 24.74
N GLY A 157 -43.35 4.48 24.39
CA GLY A 157 -42.77 5.80 24.18
C GLY A 157 -41.32 5.73 23.74
N ALA A 158 -41.11 5.80 22.42
CA ALA A 158 -39.82 6.15 21.86
C ALA A 158 -39.36 7.50 22.45
N SER A 159 -38.14 7.55 22.99
CA SER A 159 -37.38 8.79 23.11
C SER A 159 -35.90 8.51 22.90
N ASP A 160 -35.46 8.92 21.72
CA ASP A 160 -34.18 9.56 21.52
C ASP A 160 -33.97 10.63 22.61
N GLY A 161 -32.82 10.62 23.29
CA GLY A 161 -32.56 11.57 24.38
C GLY A 161 -31.51 11.07 25.37
N GLY A 162 -30.35 11.71 25.37
CA GLY A 162 -29.13 11.28 26.06
C GLY A 162 -29.26 11.08 27.57
N ALA A 163 -28.56 10.05 28.05
CA ALA A 163 -28.19 9.94 29.46
C ALA A 163 -26.66 9.95 29.54
N GLU A 164 -26.11 11.16 29.65
CA GLU A 164 -24.75 11.42 30.14
C GLU A 164 -24.63 10.89 31.57
N LYS A 165 -24.47 9.57 31.73
CA LYS A 165 -23.95 9.01 32.97
C LYS A 165 -22.47 9.35 32.99
N LYS A 166 -22.16 10.54 33.54
CA LYS A 166 -20.85 10.91 34.05
C LYS A 166 -20.41 9.80 35.01
N ARG A 167 -19.74 8.80 34.46
CA ARG A 167 -19.02 7.81 35.24
C ARG A 167 -17.89 8.58 35.89
N LYS A 168 -18.07 8.93 37.17
CA LYS A 168 -17.00 9.31 38.08
C LYS A 168 -15.87 8.31 37.86
N LEU A 169 -14.81 8.72 37.17
CA LEU A 169 -13.55 7.99 37.23
C LEU A 169 -13.22 7.88 38.71
N GLY A 170 -13.06 6.65 39.18
CA GLY A 170 -12.68 6.37 40.56
C GLY A 170 -11.49 7.24 40.92
N GLY A 171 -11.64 7.97 42.03
CA GLY A 171 -10.59 8.80 42.57
C GLY A 171 -9.37 7.95 42.88
N GLY A 172 -8.30 8.24 42.16
CA GLY A 172 -6.96 7.75 42.36
C GLY A 172 -6.10 8.58 41.43
N ALA A 173 -5.53 9.66 41.95
CA ALA A 173 -4.67 10.58 41.23
C ALA A 173 -3.32 9.91 40.88
N ALA A 174 -3.35 8.82 40.12
CA ALA A 174 -2.19 8.38 39.37
C ALA A 174 -2.17 9.20 38.08
N ALA A 175 -1.34 10.25 38.09
CA ALA A 175 -1.04 11.05 36.92
C ALA A 175 -0.70 10.09 35.76
N VAL A 176 -1.47 10.17 34.67
CA VAL A 176 -1.10 9.55 33.40
C VAL A 176 0.11 10.34 32.89
N THR A 177 1.31 9.92 33.28
CA THR A 177 2.55 10.51 32.82
C THR A 177 2.79 10.05 31.38
N PHE A 178 2.66 10.97 30.44
CA PHE A 178 3.05 10.73 29.06
C PHE A 178 4.58 10.67 29.01
N LYS A 179 5.16 9.46 28.96
CA LYS A 179 6.59 9.28 28.83
C LYS A 179 7.07 9.87 27.51
N ARG A 180 7.99 10.83 27.59
CA ARG A 180 8.72 11.37 26.44
C ARG A 180 9.73 10.32 25.97
N PRO A 181 9.94 10.11 24.65
CA PRO A 181 10.87 9.08 24.17
C PRO A 181 12.28 9.32 24.73
N GLY A 182 12.79 8.39 25.56
CA GLY A 182 14.16 8.44 26.13
C GLY A 182 14.30 8.13 27.63
N ASP A 183 13.21 7.96 28.39
CA ASP A 183 13.28 7.77 29.85
C ASP A 183 13.18 6.28 30.25
N ALA A 184 14.35 5.63 30.33
CA ALA A 184 14.53 4.27 30.82
C ALA A 184 14.84 4.29 32.33
N SER A 185 13.85 3.95 33.15
CA SER A 185 14.03 3.57 34.55
C SER A 185 13.64 2.10 34.67
N ASP A 186 14.68 1.28 34.80
CA ASP A 186 14.69 -0.17 34.93
C ASP A 186 14.57 -0.49 36.42
N ASP A 187 13.47 -1.12 36.84
CA ASP A 187 13.27 -1.67 38.19
C ASP A 187 12.11 -2.68 38.12
N ASP A 188 12.44 -3.94 37.84
CA ASP A 188 11.63 -5.10 38.23
C ASP A 188 12.57 -6.25 38.61
N GLU A 189 12.93 -6.28 39.90
CA GLU A 189 13.61 -7.38 40.57
C GLU A 189 12.59 -8.47 40.96
N GLY A 190 12.85 -9.71 40.54
CA GLY A 190 12.49 -10.90 41.31
C GLY A 190 11.59 -11.93 40.62
N SER A 191 12.17 -13.03 40.14
CA SER A 191 12.13 -14.31 40.87
C SER A 191 12.91 -15.40 40.14
N ASP A 192 13.99 -15.81 40.80
CA ASP A 192 14.82 -16.98 40.59
C ASP A 192 14.01 -18.30 40.61
N VAL A 193 14.10 -19.12 39.56
CA VAL A 193 13.79 -20.57 39.62
C VAL A 193 14.82 -21.32 38.77
N ASP A 194 15.82 -21.84 39.46
CA ASP A 194 16.73 -22.91 39.05
C ASP A 194 15.94 -24.18 38.67
N ARG A 195 16.21 -24.74 37.48
CA ARG A 195 16.05 -26.18 37.23
C ARG A 195 17.02 -26.67 36.18
N SER A 196 18.08 -27.29 36.68
CA SER A 196 19.13 -27.99 35.95
C SER A 196 18.71 -29.41 35.52
N LYS A 197 19.15 -29.80 34.30
CA LYS A 197 19.31 -31.16 33.72
C LYS A 197 18.02 -32.00 33.52
N ASP A 198 17.77 -32.69 32.41
CA ASP A 198 18.55 -33.72 31.72
C ASP A 198 18.10 -33.90 30.25
N GLY A 199 18.95 -34.51 29.41
CA GLY A 199 18.52 -35.49 28.40
C GLY A 199 18.57 -35.08 26.94
N GLU A 200 19.71 -35.34 26.29
CA GLU A 200 19.85 -35.48 24.83
C GLU A 200 19.04 -36.66 24.31
N GLU A 201 18.21 -36.48 23.28
CA GLU A 201 17.80 -37.57 22.37
C GLU A 201 17.76 -37.09 20.91
N ASP A 202 18.77 -37.52 20.16
CA ASP A 202 18.87 -37.42 18.70
C ASP A 202 17.87 -38.37 18.03
N ILE A 203 16.84 -37.83 17.36
CA ILE A 203 15.96 -38.62 16.49
C ILE A 203 16.55 -38.62 15.08
N VAL A 204 17.33 -39.65 14.78
CA VAL A 204 17.84 -39.99 13.44
C VAL A 204 16.68 -40.49 12.57
N VAL A 205 16.17 -39.65 11.66
CA VAL A 205 15.23 -40.09 10.62
C VAL A 205 16.03 -40.68 9.45
N LYS A 206 15.98 -42.01 9.33
CA LYS A 206 16.51 -42.80 8.22
C LYS A 206 15.93 -42.32 6.88
N VAL A 207 16.78 -41.76 6.03
CA VAL A 207 16.50 -41.59 4.59
C VAL A 207 16.47 -42.99 3.97
N ARG A 208 15.33 -43.36 3.39
CA ARG A 208 15.16 -44.56 2.59
C ARG A 208 15.22 -44.12 1.13
N GLU A 209 16.33 -44.45 0.48
CA GLU A 209 16.50 -44.28 -0.96
C GLU A 209 15.63 -45.32 -1.67
N GLU A 210 14.64 -44.87 -2.44
CA GLU A 210 14.02 -45.66 -3.51
C GLU A 210 14.45 -45.02 -4.83
N GLU A 211 15.29 -45.74 -5.56
CA GLU A 211 15.65 -45.48 -6.94
C GLU A 211 14.39 -45.65 -7.80
N VAL A 212 14.03 -44.61 -8.56
CA VAL A 212 13.00 -44.69 -9.60
C VAL A 212 13.67 -44.37 -10.94
N ASP A 213 13.88 -45.42 -11.72
CA ASP A 213 14.35 -45.37 -13.10
C ASP A 213 13.38 -44.56 -13.96
N VAL A 214 13.83 -43.39 -14.45
CA VAL A 214 13.07 -42.58 -15.41
C VAL A 214 13.61 -42.87 -16.81
N GLU A 215 12.96 -43.84 -17.47
CA GLU A 215 13.09 -44.00 -18.92
C GLU A 215 12.55 -42.76 -19.64
N ARG A 216 13.34 -42.28 -20.60
CA ARG A 216 13.16 -41.04 -21.33
C ARG A 216 12.35 -41.33 -22.59
N GLU A 217 11.03 -41.12 -22.56
CA GLU A 217 10.21 -41.13 -23.78
C GLU A 217 10.10 -39.74 -24.41
N LYS A 218 10.13 -39.75 -25.74
CA LYS A 218 10.17 -38.60 -26.64
C LYS A 218 8.78 -37.98 -26.81
N GLY A 219 8.71 -36.66 -26.65
CA GLY A 219 8.02 -35.73 -27.54
C GLY A 219 6.52 -35.87 -27.73
N GLU A 220 5.74 -35.01 -27.08
CA GLU A 220 4.48 -34.51 -27.62
C GLU A 220 4.22 -33.07 -27.11
N GLU A 221 3.57 -32.27 -27.94
CA GLU A 221 3.55 -30.80 -27.89
C GLU A 221 2.51 -30.25 -26.90
N ASP A 222 2.94 -29.52 -25.86
CA ASP A 222 2.02 -28.87 -24.92
C ASP A 222 1.45 -27.55 -25.48
N LYS A 223 0.22 -27.63 -26.00
CA LYS A 223 -0.66 -26.47 -26.21
C LYS A 223 -1.21 -26.00 -24.86
N VAL A 224 -0.81 -24.81 -24.43
CA VAL A 224 -1.37 -24.14 -23.25
C VAL A 224 -2.80 -23.68 -23.53
N VAL A 225 -3.79 -24.45 -23.05
CA VAL A 225 -5.20 -24.03 -23.02
C VAL A 225 -5.41 -23.19 -21.76
N VAL A 226 -5.59 -21.88 -21.95
CA VAL A 226 -5.97 -20.94 -20.88
C VAL A 226 -7.42 -21.21 -20.51
N LYS A 227 -7.67 -21.78 -19.33
CA LYS A 227 -9.02 -21.82 -18.74
C LYS A 227 -9.34 -20.44 -18.16
N GLU A 228 -10.22 -19.70 -18.81
CA GLU A 228 -10.88 -18.55 -18.19
C GLU A 228 -11.74 -19.00 -17.01
N VAL A 229 -11.43 -18.50 -15.82
CA VAL A 229 -12.27 -18.65 -14.64
C VAL A 229 -13.26 -17.49 -14.65
N VAL A 230 -14.49 -17.77 -15.11
CA VAL A 230 -15.61 -16.83 -15.06
C VAL A 230 -16.09 -16.74 -13.62
N PHE A 231 -15.91 -15.57 -13.01
CA PHE A 231 -16.41 -15.26 -11.67
C PHE A 231 -17.86 -14.77 -11.79
N GLU A 232 -18.82 -15.67 -11.58
CA GLU A 232 -20.24 -15.31 -11.52
C GLU A 232 -20.54 -14.62 -10.19
N GLN A 233 -20.99 -13.36 -10.26
CA GLN A 233 -21.50 -12.65 -9.08
C GLN A 233 -22.93 -13.11 -8.76
N PRO A 234 -23.31 -13.25 -7.47
CA PRO A 234 -24.68 -13.59 -7.10
C PRO A 234 -25.61 -12.42 -7.44
N THR A 235 -26.49 -12.61 -8.41
CA THR A 235 -27.59 -11.69 -8.72
C THR A 235 -28.76 -11.96 -7.78
N ILE A 236 -29.19 -10.93 -7.03
CA ILE A 236 -30.36 -10.99 -6.17
C ILE A 236 -31.58 -10.66 -7.03
N VAL A 237 -32.44 -11.66 -7.27
CA VAL A 237 -33.73 -11.48 -7.96
C VAL A 237 -34.78 -11.12 -6.91
N ILE A 238 -35.17 -9.84 -6.88
CA ILE A 238 -36.31 -9.37 -6.10
C ILE A 238 -37.57 -9.75 -6.88
N HIS A 239 -38.40 -10.63 -6.32
CA HIS A 239 -39.74 -10.87 -6.82
C HIS A 239 -40.64 -9.78 -6.25
N GLU A 240 -41.20 -8.95 -7.11
CA GLU A 240 -42.32 -8.07 -6.76
C GLU A 240 -43.58 -8.93 -6.86
N ASP A 241 -44.11 -9.34 -5.70
CA ASP A 241 -45.43 -9.97 -5.59
C ASP A 241 -46.51 -8.86 -5.73
N ASP A 242 -47.40 -9.02 -6.72
CA ASP A 242 -48.68 -8.31 -6.85
C ASP A 242 -49.73 -8.81 -5.83
#